data_AF-B0ELV9-F1
#
_entry.id   AF-B0ELV9-F1
#
_cell.length_a   1.000
_cell.length_b   1.000
_cell.length_c   1.000
_cell.angle_alpha   90.00
_cell.angle_beta   90.00
_cell.angle_gamma   90.00
#
_symmetry.space_group_name_H-M   'P 1'
#
loop_
_entity.id
_entity.type
_entity.pdbx_description
1 polymer ?
#
loop_
_entity_poly.entity_id
_entity_poly.type
_entity_poly.pdbx_seq_one_letter_code
_entity_poly.pdbx_strand_id
1 'polypeptide(L)'
;MSITLKSHLKVLKQQYENYKADYELLEQYFSGKEFNGCFPKILLDQLKNQHKGQDEIELLVETLKPLVCIGSCYALCKPSQFPVGGCCYCKESGNAYIGFNMESAGHWIGYSVHGEQCTTNNALIHGEKKIDLLVISYTPCGHC
;
A
#
# COMPACT_ATOMS: atom_id res chain seq x y z
N MET A 1 3.78 15.03 8.65
CA MET A 1 3.84 13.56 8.60
C MET A 1 3.15 13.00 9.81
N SER A 2 2.18 12.10 9.62
CA SER A 2 1.69 11.27 10.73
C SER A 2 2.87 10.54 11.39
N ILE A 3 2.93 10.56 12.72
CA ILE A 3 4.01 9.92 13.51
C ILE A 3 4.19 8.45 13.11
N THR A 4 3.08 7.77 12.81
CA THR A 4 3.04 6.37 12.40
C THR A 4 3.77 6.13 11.07
N LEU A 5 3.41 6.86 10.00
CA LEU A 5 4.08 6.69 8.70
C LEU A 5 5.59 6.94 8.81
N LYS A 6 6.00 7.96 9.57
CA LYS A 6 7.43 8.25 9.80
C LYS A 6 8.17 7.07 10.42
N SER A 7 7.57 6.44 11.42
CA SER A 7 8.15 5.26 12.07
C SER A 7 8.25 4.08 11.11
N HIS A 8 7.21 3.82 10.29
CA HIS A 8 7.21 2.75 9.30
C HIS A 8 8.29 2.98 8.24
N LEU A 9 8.38 4.19 7.67
CA LEU A 9 9.41 4.52 6.67
C LEU A 9 10.82 4.38 7.24
N LYS A 10 11.05 4.70 8.52
CA LYS A 10 12.36 4.48 9.17
C LYS A 10 12.74 3.00 9.20
N VAL A 11 11.80 2.11 9.53
CA VAL A 11 12.02 0.66 9.56
C VAL A 11 12.23 0.12 8.14
N LEU A 12 11.36 0.50 7.22
CA LEU A 12 11.40 0.01 5.83
C LEU A 12 12.69 0.39 5.10
N LYS A 13 13.23 1.59 5.33
CA LYS A 13 14.54 2.01 4.79
C LYS A 13 15.71 1.13 5.25
N GLN A 14 15.61 0.52 6.43
CA GLN A 14 16.64 -0.40 6.94
C GLN A 14 16.46 -1.82 6.39
N GLN A 15 15.21 -2.21 6.10
CA GLN A 15 14.86 -3.56 5.66
C GLN A 15 15.00 -3.74 4.14
N TYR A 16 14.71 -2.70 3.35
CA TYR A 16 14.66 -2.77 1.88
C TYR A 16 15.56 -1.72 1.25
N GLU A 17 16.86 -2.02 1.13
CA GLU A 17 17.83 -1.09 0.53
C GLU A 17 17.46 -0.73 -0.92
N ASN A 18 16.82 -1.66 -1.66
CA ASN A 18 16.35 -1.44 -3.03
C ASN A 18 15.19 -0.44 -3.15
N TYR A 19 14.47 -0.15 -2.06
CA TYR A 19 13.36 0.82 -2.03
C TYR A 19 13.68 2.07 -1.20
N LYS A 20 14.95 2.26 -0.82
CA LYS A 20 15.36 3.36 0.05
C LYS A 20 15.07 4.73 -0.55
N ALA A 21 15.36 4.90 -1.84
CA ALA A 21 15.06 6.13 -2.57
C ALA A 21 13.55 6.42 -2.63
N ASP A 22 12.70 5.39 -2.68
CA ASP A 22 11.25 5.53 -2.69
C ASP A 22 10.79 6.08 -1.35
N TYR A 23 11.25 5.46 -0.27
CA TYR A 23 10.89 5.86 1.09
C TYR A 23 11.43 7.25 1.46
N GLU A 24 12.59 7.65 0.96
CA GLU A 24 13.11 9.02 1.13
C GLU A 24 12.24 10.05 0.42
N LEU A 25 11.82 9.77 -0.81
CA LEU A 25 10.88 10.62 -1.56
C LEU A 25 9.53 10.73 -0.84
N LEU A 26 9.00 9.60 -0.35
CA LEU A 26 7.75 9.57 0.43
C LEU A 26 7.89 10.35 1.75
N GLU A 27 9.02 10.20 2.46
CA GLU A 27 9.29 10.94 3.69
C GLU A 27 9.31 12.45 3.42
N GLN A 28 9.95 12.88 2.33
CA GLN A 28 9.95 14.28 1.92
C GLN A 28 8.54 14.76 1.56
N TYR A 29 7.79 14.00 0.74
CA TYR A 29 6.47 14.39 0.26
C TYR A 29 5.46 14.57 1.41
N PHE A 30 5.48 13.65 2.38
CA PHE A 30 4.57 13.66 3.53
C PHE A 30 5.12 14.45 4.74
N SER A 31 6.28 15.08 4.63
CA SER A 31 6.76 16.04 5.62
C SER A 31 5.72 17.16 5.80
N GLY A 32 5.29 17.41 7.04
CA GLY A 32 4.22 18.37 7.33
C GLY A 32 2.79 18.00 6.87
N LYS A 33 2.58 16.90 6.12
CA LYS A 33 1.25 16.45 5.68
C LYS A 33 0.72 15.26 6.49
N GLU A 34 -0.59 15.12 6.56
CA GLU A 34 -1.22 13.88 7.03
C GLU A 34 -1.19 12.81 5.93
N PHE A 35 -1.16 11.56 6.34
CA PHE A 35 -1.22 10.42 5.43
C PHE A 35 -2.52 9.67 5.67
N ASN A 36 -3.30 9.52 4.60
CA ASN A 36 -4.64 8.92 4.60
C ASN A 36 -4.69 7.61 3.79
N GLY A 37 -3.54 6.99 3.50
CA GLY A 37 -3.46 5.78 2.69
C GLY A 37 -3.55 6.01 1.18
N CYS A 38 -3.58 7.26 0.71
CA CYS A 38 -3.57 7.62 -0.71
C CYS A 38 -2.18 8.12 -1.15
N PHE A 39 -1.77 7.69 -2.34
CA PHE A 39 -0.59 8.15 -3.06
C PHE A 39 -1.05 8.85 -4.34
N PRO A 40 -1.02 10.19 -4.37
CA PRO A 40 -1.53 10.95 -5.51
C PRO A 40 -0.71 10.71 -6.78
N LYS A 41 -1.34 10.88 -7.95
CA LYS A 41 -0.69 10.74 -9.27
C LYS A 41 0.68 11.40 -9.37
N ILE A 42 0.81 12.64 -8.89
CA ILE A 42 2.07 13.39 -8.96
C ILE A 42 3.22 12.69 -8.22
N LEU A 43 2.92 12.01 -7.12
CA LEU A 43 3.89 11.27 -6.33
C LEU A 43 4.23 9.93 -7.01
N LEU A 44 3.22 9.24 -7.56
CA LEU A 44 3.44 8.01 -8.32
C LEU A 44 4.28 8.26 -9.58
N ASP A 45 4.06 9.35 -10.28
CA ASP A 45 4.87 9.71 -11.45
C ASP A 45 6.34 9.98 -11.07
N GLN A 46 6.59 10.49 -9.86
CA GLN A 46 7.95 10.63 -9.33
C GLN A 46 8.58 9.27 -8.97
N LEU A 47 7.83 8.39 -8.31
CA LEU A 47 8.27 7.04 -7.94
C LEU A 47 8.58 6.18 -9.17
N LYS A 48 7.78 6.28 -10.25
CA LYS A 48 8.03 5.55 -11.51
C LYS A 48 9.44 5.80 -12.06
N ASN A 49 10.04 6.98 -11.84
CA ASN A 49 11.39 7.28 -12.31
C ASN A 49 12.49 6.47 -11.59
N GLN A 50 12.16 5.85 -10.45
CA GLN A 50 13.06 5.00 -9.67
C GLN A 50 13.01 3.52 -10.10
N HIS A 51 12.05 3.16 -10.94
CA HIS A 51 11.82 1.78 -11.38
C HIS A 51 11.94 1.63 -12.89
N LYS A 52 11.98 0.36 -13.33
CA LYS A 52 11.99 -0.03 -14.74
C LYS A 52 11.02 -1.19 -14.92
N GLY A 53 10.42 -1.29 -16.09
CA GLY A 53 9.61 -2.42 -16.53
C GLY A 53 9.73 -2.60 -18.03
N GLN A 54 9.46 -3.80 -18.53
CA GLN A 54 9.46 -4.11 -19.97
C GLN A 54 8.25 -3.47 -20.67
N ASP A 55 7.16 -3.31 -19.92
CA ASP A 55 5.94 -2.61 -20.34
C ASP A 55 5.40 -1.71 -19.22
N GLU A 56 4.29 -1.01 -19.52
CA GLU A 56 3.64 -0.08 -18.59
C GLU A 56 3.10 -0.78 -17.34
N ILE A 57 2.63 -2.03 -17.45
CA ILE A 57 2.06 -2.79 -16.34
C ILE A 57 3.18 -3.23 -15.40
N GLU A 58 4.27 -3.78 -15.93
CA GLU A 58 5.42 -4.19 -15.12
C GLU A 58 6.04 -2.99 -14.40
N LEU A 59 6.23 -1.86 -15.09
CA LEU A 59 6.72 -0.63 -14.46
C LEU A 59 5.82 -0.18 -13.30
N LEU A 60 4.50 -0.24 -13.51
CA LEU A 60 3.54 0.13 -12.48
C LEU A 60 3.58 -0.85 -11.31
N VAL A 61 3.64 -2.16 -11.56
CA VAL A 61 3.77 -3.19 -10.51
C VAL A 61 5.03 -2.93 -9.68
N GLU A 62 6.18 -2.72 -10.31
CA GLU A 62 7.43 -2.41 -9.57
C GLU A 62 7.31 -1.13 -8.74
N THR A 63 6.62 -0.11 -9.26
CA THR A 63 6.35 1.14 -8.55
C THR A 63 5.46 0.95 -7.31
N LEU A 64 4.50 0.02 -7.36
CA LEU A 64 3.56 -0.20 -6.25
C LEU A 64 4.12 -1.12 -5.15
N LYS A 65 5.09 -1.98 -5.44
CA LYS A 65 5.71 -2.89 -4.45
C LYS A 65 6.21 -2.20 -3.16
N PRO A 66 6.97 -1.08 -3.20
CA PRO A 66 7.34 -0.39 -1.96
C PRO A 66 6.13 0.11 -1.17
N LEU A 67 5.04 0.48 -1.85
CA LEU A 67 3.80 0.93 -1.20
C LEU A 67 3.06 -0.23 -0.52
N VAL A 68 3.10 -1.43 -1.11
CA VAL A 68 2.60 -2.66 -0.49
C VAL A 68 3.32 -2.94 0.83
N CYS A 69 4.64 -2.76 0.89
CA CYS A 69 5.41 -2.90 2.12
C CYS A 69 4.96 -1.92 3.21
N ILE A 70 4.62 -0.67 2.83
CA ILE A 70 4.02 0.30 3.76
C ILE A 70 2.67 -0.22 4.27
N GLY A 71 1.82 -0.75 3.39
CA GLY A 71 0.56 -1.39 3.77
C GLY A 71 0.75 -2.47 4.83
N SER A 72 1.68 -3.41 4.62
CA SER A 72 1.97 -4.49 5.58
C SER A 72 2.35 -3.97 6.97
N CYS A 73 2.99 -2.81 7.10
CA CYS A 73 3.32 -2.22 8.40
C CYS A 73 2.09 -1.78 9.22
N TYR A 74 0.94 -1.55 8.57
CA TYR A 74 -0.31 -1.17 9.25
C TYR A 74 -1.17 -2.37 9.65
N ALA A 75 -0.79 -3.59 9.26
CA ALA A 75 -1.57 -4.80 9.53
C ALA A 75 -1.88 -5.00 11.02
N LEU A 76 -3.15 -5.26 11.32
CA LEU A 76 -3.63 -5.61 12.66
C LEU A 76 -3.89 -7.12 12.72
N CYS A 77 -2.82 -7.90 12.63
CA CYS A 77 -2.90 -9.33 12.32
C CYS A 77 -2.84 -10.24 13.57
N LYS A 78 -3.51 -9.90 14.67
CA LYS A 78 -3.64 -10.86 15.80
C LYS A 78 -4.98 -11.60 15.68
N PRO A 79 -4.99 -12.95 15.65
CA PRO A 79 -3.94 -13.85 16.14
C PRO A 79 -2.92 -14.37 15.12
N SER A 80 -3.11 -14.19 13.80
CA SER A 80 -2.30 -14.89 12.78
C SER A 80 -0.80 -14.55 12.82
N GLN A 81 -0.47 -13.34 13.27
CA GLN A 81 0.86 -12.70 13.16
C GLN A 81 1.38 -12.68 11.72
N PHE A 82 0.46 -12.63 10.75
CA PHE A 82 0.77 -12.67 9.33
C PHE A 82 0.36 -11.35 8.66
N PRO A 83 1.29 -10.39 8.52
CA PRO A 83 0.96 -9.09 7.94
C PRO A 83 0.83 -9.19 6.41
N VAL A 84 -0.36 -8.88 5.91
CA VAL A 84 -0.67 -8.78 4.48
C VAL A 84 -0.88 -7.32 4.12
N GLY A 85 -0.16 -6.84 3.13
CA GLY A 85 -0.30 -5.50 2.56
C GLY A 85 -0.85 -5.58 1.13
N GLY A 86 -1.55 -4.54 0.73
CA GLY A 86 -2.02 -4.35 -0.64
C GLY A 86 -1.89 -2.91 -1.09
N CYS A 87 -1.83 -2.72 -2.41
CA CYS A 87 -1.88 -1.43 -3.05
C CYS A 87 -2.63 -1.55 -4.39
N CYS A 88 -3.65 -0.72 -4.62
CA CYS A 88 -4.35 -0.67 -5.89
C CYS A 88 -4.10 0.65 -6.61
N TYR A 89 -4.12 0.62 -7.93
CA TYR A 89 -4.03 1.79 -8.80
C TYR A 89 -5.32 1.99 -9.59
N CYS A 90 -5.75 3.25 -9.69
CA CYS A 90 -6.95 3.66 -10.41
C CYS A 90 -6.55 4.59 -11.56
N LYS A 91 -6.79 4.19 -12.81
CA LYS A 91 -6.28 4.91 -13.99
C LYS A 91 -6.98 6.24 -14.23
N GLU A 92 -8.26 6.38 -13.84
CA GLU A 92 -9.05 7.60 -14.04
C GLU A 92 -8.48 8.78 -13.25
N SER A 93 -8.18 8.59 -11.96
CA SER A 93 -7.53 9.59 -11.11
C SER A 93 -6.00 9.60 -11.23
N GLY A 94 -5.42 8.45 -11.57
CA GLY A 94 -3.99 8.18 -11.52
C GLY A 94 -3.46 7.99 -10.10
N ASN A 95 -4.32 7.80 -9.09
CA ASN A 95 -3.92 7.60 -7.70
C ASN A 95 -3.71 6.11 -7.38
N ALA A 96 -2.99 5.86 -6.28
CA ALA A 96 -2.91 4.55 -5.67
C ALA A 96 -3.32 4.58 -4.20
N TYR A 97 -3.83 3.46 -3.70
CA TYR A 97 -4.38 3.33 -2.35
C TYR A 97 -3.87 2.06 -1.71
N ILE A 98 -3.38 2.14 -0.49
CA ILE A 98 -2.92 0.96 0.25
C ILE A 98 -4.04 0.35 1.10
N GLY A 99 -3.86 -0.92 1.46
CA GLY A 99 -4.65 -1.61 2.47
C GLY A 99 -3.85 -2.68 3.18
N PHE A 100 -4.45 -3.28 4.19
CA PHE A 100 -3.82 -4.26 5.06
C PHE A 100 -4.86 -5.15 5.75
N ASN A 101 -4.45 -6.35 6.20
CA ASN A 101 -5.36 -7.22 6.92
C ASN A 101 -5.62 -6.75 8.36
N MET A 102 -6.84 -6.96 8.84
CA MET A 102 -7.28 -6.66 10.19
C MET A 102 -8.00 -7.86 10.79
N GLU A 103 -7.56 -8.26 11.97
CA GLU A 103 -8.04 -9.39 12.75
C GLU A 103 -8.26 -8.92 14.20
N SER A 104 -9.15 -9.61 14.91
CA SER A 104 -9.43 -9.31 16.32
C SER A 104 -9.53 -10.59 17.12
N ALA A 105 -8.61 -10.74 18.10
CA ALA A 105 -8.62 -11.85 19.02
C ALA A 105 -9.94 -11.89 19.82
N GLY A 106 -10.48 -13.09 20.05
CA GLY A 106 -11.72 -13.29 20.80
C GLY A 106 -13.00 -13.00 20.02
N HIS A 107 -12.91 -12.61 18.74
CA HIS A 107 -14.06 -12.45 17.85
C HIS A 107 -14.13 -13.58 16.82
N TRP A 108 -15.32 -13.75 16.22
CA TRP A 108 -15.52 -14.71 15.13
C TRP A 108 -14.70 -14.32 13.89
N ILE A 109 -14.12 -15.31 13.19
CA ILE A 109 -13.22 -15.08 12.06
C ILE A 109 -13.86 -14.33 10.89
N GLY A 110 -15.18 -14.39 10.74
CA GLY A 110 -15.90 -13.63 9.70
C GLY A 110 -15.88 -12.11 9.90
N TYR A 111 -15.37 -11.60 11.02
CA TYR A 111 -15.09 -10.17 11.21
C TYR A 111 -13.72 -9.74 10.67
N SER A 112 -12.88 -10.68 10.24
CA SER A 112 -11.59 -10.36 9.65
C SER A 112 -11.77 -9.63 8.33
N VAL A 113 -10.94 -8.61 8.11
CA VAL A 113 -10.85 -7.89 6.84
C VAL A 113 -9.54 -8.26 6.19
N HIS A 114 -9.59 -8.72 4.95
CA HIS A 114 -8.41 -9.08 4.17
C HIS A 114 -7.70 -7.85 3.62
N GLY A 115 -6.41 -7.98 3.29
CA GLY A 115 -5.63 -6.89 2.72
C GLY A 115 -6.25 -6.36 1.42
N GLU A 116 -6.75 -7.26 0.58
CA GLU A 116 -7.45 -6.99 -0.67
C GLU A 116 -8.73 -6.18 -0.42
N GLN A 117 -9.58 -6.64 0.50
CA GLN A 117 -10.83 -5.95 0.87
C GLN A 117 -10.57 -4.55 1.43
N CYS A 118 -9.57 -4.41 2.30
CA CYS A 118 -9.16 -3.12 2.83
C CYS A 118 -8.68 -2.19 1.70
N THR A 119 -7.85 -2.71 0.79
CA THR A 119 -7.26 -1.95 -0.32
C THR A 119 -8.34 -1.44 -1.28
N THR A 120 -9.25 -2.32 -1.71
CA THR A 120 -10.34 -1.95 -2.63
C THR A 120 -11.34 -0.99 -1.98
N ASN A 121 -11.65 -1.21 -0.69
CA ASN A 121 -12.51 -0.30 0.06
C ASN A 121 -11.85 1.07 0.24
N ASN A 122 -10.52 1.15 0.43
CA ASN A 122 -9.82 2.42 0.51
C ASN A 122 -9.97 3.25 -0.77
N ALA A 123 -9.83 2.64 -1.95
CA ALA A 123 -10.11 3.32 -3.21
C ALA A 123 -11.59 3.77 -3.30
N LEU A 124 -12.53 2.90 -2.92
CA LEU A 124 -13.96 3.19 -2.96
C LEU A 124 -14.34 4.40 -2.11
N ILE A 125 -13.87 4.49 -0.86
CA ILE A 125 -14.19 5.61 0.03
C ILE A 125 -13.53 6.93 -0.41
N HIS A 126 -12.49 6.85 -1.25
CA HIS A 126 -11.87 8.00 -1.91
C HIS A 126 -12.59 8.39 -3.22
N GLY A 127 -13.69 7.71 -3.56
CA GLY A 127 -14.54 8.05 -4.71
C GLY A 127 -14.12 7.39 -6.03
N GLU A 128 -13.21 6.43 -5.99
CA GLU A 128 -12.80 5.69 -7.18
C GLU A 128 -13.93 4.78 -7.68
N LYS A 129 -14.12 4.76 -9.00
CA LYS A 129 -15.17 3.96 -9.65
C LYS A 129 -14.65 2.65 -10.22
N LYS A 130 -13.32 2.55 -10.41
CA LYS A 130 -12.66 1.43 -11.05
C LYS A 130 -11.26 1.27 -10.51
N ILE A 131 -10.88 0.03 -10.24
CA ILE A 131 -9.51 -0.38 -9.95
C ILE A 131 -8.95 -1.05 -11.21
N ASP A 132 -7.80 -0.59 -11.68
CA ASP A 132 -7.17 -1.09 -12.91
C ASP A 132 -6.03 -2.07 -12.61
N LEU A 133 -5.41 -1.97 -11.43
CA LEU A 133 -4.37 -2.89 -10.98
C LEU A 133 -4.44 -3.04 -9.46
N LEU A 134 -4.27 -4.27 -8.98
CA LEU A 134 -4.16 -4.61 -7.57
C LEU A 134 -2.87 -5.41 -7.35
N VAL A 135 -1.99 -4.93 -6.47
CA VAL A 135 -0.74 -5.59 -6.08
C VAL A 135 -0.83 -5.96 -4.61
N ILE A 136 -0.66 -7.25 -4.29
CA ILE A 136 -0.79 -7.80 -2.94
C ILE A 136 0.49 -8.54 -2.56
N SER A 137 0.84 -8.53 -1.28
CA SER A 137 2.08 -9.17 -0.78
C SER A 137 2.06 -10.70 -0.86
N TYR A 138 0.89 -11.32 -1.01
CA TYR A 138 0.68 -12.77 -1.12
C TYR A 138 -0.45 -13.08 -2.12
N THR A 139 -0.49 -14.30 -2.64
CA THR A 139 -1.55 -14.76 -3.53
C THR A 139 -2.93 -14.65 -2.84
N PRO A 140 -3.94 -14.03 -3.48
CA PRO A 140 -5.26 -13.90 -2.89
C PRO A 140 -5.91 -15.25 -2.57
N CYS A 141 -6.67 -15.29 -1.48
CA CYS A 141 -7.49 -16.46 -1.13
C CYS A 141 -8.81 -16.46 -1.92
N GLY A 142 -9.54 -17.59 -1.96
CA GLY A 142 -10.78 -17.69 -2.73
C GLY A 142 -11.98 -16.87 -2.21
N HIS A 143 -11.86 -16.25 -1.03
CA HIS A 143 -12.86 -15.32 -0.48
C HIS A 143 -12.68 -13.89 -0.99
N CYS A 144 -11.43 -13.49 -1.29
CA CYS A 144 -11.10 -12.18 -1.85
C CYS A 144 -11.51 -12.11 -3.32
#